data_AF-A0A4Y4CS21-F1
#
_entry.id   AF-A0A4Y4CS21-F1
#
_cell.length_a   1.000
_cell.length_b   1.000
_cell.length_c   1.000
_cell.angle_alpha   90.00
_cell.angle_beta   90.00
_cell.angle_gamma   90.00
#
_symmetry.space_group_name_H-M   'P 1'
#
loop_
_entity.id
_entity.type
_entity.pdbx_description
1 polymer ?
#
loop_
_entity_poly.entity_id
_entity_poly.type
_entity_poly.pdbx_seq_one_letter_code
_entity_poly.pdbx_strand_id
1 'polypeptide(L)'
;MKERVSALLDDALDEEASSRLFESIKRDAGLRRDWESYCLIGDVLREDTPLSTDFTSKVMASLSDEVTVLAPVRRESAGWARKLMPIAASVMGVAAVGWVAMTLNGQGGEVQRMASSKAAVVASAAPVERVSRASVESSDREYLFAHQAMAPAAGMPGVAHYVRTVSDTRVAAER
;
A
#
# COMPACT_ATOMS: atom_id res chain seq x y z
N MET A 1 -8.50 40.20 -2.22
CA MET A 1 -9.09 38.85 -2.21
C MET A 1 -9.65 38.43 -3.57
N LYS A 2 -10.19 39.34 -4.40
CA LYS A 2 -10.62 39.07 -5.78
C LYS A 2 -9.59 38.30 -6.64
N GLU A 3 -8.34 38.74 -6.61
CA GLU A 3 -7.23 38.04 -7.30
C GLU A 3 -7.10 36.57 -6.88
N ARG A 4 -7.24 36.27 -5.58
CA ARG A 4 -7.18 34.89 -5.08
C ARG A 4 -8.38 34.06 -5.53
N VAL A 5 -9.56 34.66 -5.65
CA VAL A 5 -10.75 33.99 -6.18
C VAL A 5 -10.56 33.66 -7.67
N SER A 6 -9.97 34.57 -8.45
CA SER A 6 -9.60 34.27 -9.85
C SER A 6 -8.57 33.15 -9.91
N ALA A 7 -7.47 33.26 -9.14
CA ALA A 7 -6.45 32.23 -9.09
C ALA A 7 -7.00 30.86 -8.69
N LEU A 8 -8.02 30.80 -7.82
CA LEU A 8 -8.71 29.56 -7.47
C LEU A 8 -9.50 28.98 -8.65
N LEU A 9 -10.19 29.82 -9.41
CA LEU A 9 -10.95 29.39 -10.61
C LEU A 9 -10.03 28.89 -11.72
N ASP A 10 -8.83 29.47 -11.81
CA ASP A 10 -7.80 29.13 -12.80
C ASP A 10 -6.86 27.98 -12.36
N ASP A 11 -7.16 27.31 -11.23
CA ASP A 11 -6.32 26.26 -10.62
C ASP A 11 -4.85 26.68 -10.37
N ALA A 12 -4.65 27.98 -10.10
CA ALA A 12 -3.34 28.60 -9.90
C ALA A 12 -2.94 28.72 -8.41
N LEU A 13 -3.69 28.10 -7.51
CA LEU A 13 -3.41 28.06 -6.07
C LEU A 13 -2.94 26.67 -5.63
N ASP A 14 -2.05 26.63 -4.63
CA ASP A 14 -1.72 25.36 -3.96
C ASP A 14 -2.92 24.81 -3.16
N GLU A 15 -2.89 23.53 -2.86
CA GLU A 15 -3.98 22.80 -2.16
C GLU A 15 -4.37 23.44 -0.81
N GLU A 16 -3.38 23.92 -0.06
CA GLU A 16 -3.61 24.50 1.26
C GLU A 16 -4.23 25.91 1.16
N ALA A 17 -3.81 26.69 0.19
CA ALA A 17 -4.36 28.01 -0.13
C ALA A 17 -5.78 27.88 -0.66
N SER A 18 -6.03 26.91 -1.55
CA SER A 18 -7.35 26.58 -2.07
C SER A 18 -8.30 26.19 -0.94
N SER A 19 -7.90 25.28 -0.06
CA SER A 19 -8.68 24.87 1.11
C SER A 19 -9.05 26.05 2.04
N ARG A 20 -8.10 26.93 2.34
CA ARG A 20 -8.34 28.13 3.16
C ARG A 20 -9.27 29.12 2.49
N LEU A 21 -9.18 29.26 1.17
CA LEU A 21 -10.01 30.17 0.43
C LEU A 21 -11.46 29.66 0.33
N PHE A 22 -11.68 28.36 0.13
CA PHE A 22 -13.01 27.76 0.20
C PHE A 22 -13.68 28.02 1.55
N GLU A 23 -12.96 27.86 2.66
CA GLU A 23 -13.48 28.19 3.99
C GLU A 23 -13.83 29.67 4.15
N SER A 24 -13.08 30.56 3.48
CA SER A 24 -13.37 32.00 3.47
C SER A 24 -14.64 32.30 2.66
N ILE A 25 -14.79 31.71 1.47
CA ILE A 25 -15.98 31.87 0.59
C ILE A 25 -17.26 31.34 1.28
N LYS A 26 -17.16 30.29 2.09
CA LYS A 26 -18.29 29.77 2.88
C LYS A 26 -18.79 30.77 3.95
N ARG A 27 -17.94 31.66 4.45
CA ARG A 27 -18.27 32.59 5.56
C ARG A 27 -18.54 34.01 5.08
N ASP A 28 -17.94 34.42 3.97
CA ASP A 28 -18.03 35.77 3.44
C ASP A 28 -18.96 35.84 2.21
N ALA A 29 -20.09 36.55 2.36
CA ALA A 29 -21.06 36.75 1.29
C ALA A 29 -20.52 37.59 0.12
N GLY A 30 -19.59 38.52 0.39
CA GLY A 30 -18.95 39.33 -0.65
C GLY A 30 -18.06 38.47 -1.55
N LEU A 31 -17.25 37.59 -0.96
CA LEU A 31 -16.44 36.64 -1.73
C LEU A 31 -17.27 35.65 -2.53
N ARG A 32 -18.39 35.19 -1.98
CA ARG A 32 -19.32 34.32 -2.70
C ARG A 32 -19.91 35.01 -3.93
N ARG A 33 -20.27 36.28 -3.80
CA ARG A 33 -20.77 37.08 -4.93
C ARG A 33 -19.69 37.31 -6.00
N ASP A 34 -18.45 37.56 -5.60
CA ASP A 34 -17.33 37.67 -6.53
C ASP A 34 -17.10 36.34 -7.28
N TRP A 35 -17.14 35.21 -6.57
CA TRP A 35 -17.07 33.86 -7.16
C TRP A 35 -18.19 33.62 -8.17
N GLU A 36 -19.45 33.85 -7.80
CA GLU A 36 -20.60 33.69 -8.69
C GLU A 36 -20.49 34.57 -9.94
N SER A 37 -20.03 35.81 -9.79
CA SER A 37 -19.85 36.75 -10.90
C SER A 37 -18.79 36.25 -11.88
N TYR A 38 -17.67 35.71 -11.39
CA TYR A 38 -16.61 35.18 -12.24
C TYR A 38 -17.02 33.89 -12.96
N CYS A 39 -17.75 32.99 -12.30
CA CYS A 39 -18.35 31.83 -12.97
C CYS A 39 -19.30 32.28 -14.09
N LEU A 40 -20.20 33.23 -13.82
CA LEU A 40 -21.14 33.73 -14.81
C LEU A 40 -20.44 34.37 -16.02
N ILE A 41 -19.38 35.16 -15.80
CA ILE A 41 -18.58 35.72 -16.89
C ILE A 41 -17.95 34.58 -17.71
N GLY A 42 -17.41 33.56 -17.05
CA GLY A 42 -16.83 32.38 -17.71
C GLY A 42 -17.85 31.63 -18.56
N ASP A 43 -19.06 31.42 -18.05
CA ASP A 43 -20.14 30.73 -18.76
C ASP A 43 -20.59 31.51 -20.00
N VAL A 44 -20.72 32.84 -19.89
CA VAL A 44 -21.04 33.72 -21.02
C VAL A 44 -19.94 33.69 -22.09
N LEU A 45 -18.67 33.71 -21.68
CA LEU A 45 -17.53 33.66 -22.61
C LEU A 45 -17.41 32.31 -23.34
N ARG A 46 -17.87 31.22 -22.73
CA ARG A 46 -17.89 29.88 -23.32
C ARG A 46 -19.17 29.58 -24.12
N GLU A 47 -20.12 30.51 -24.15
CA GLU A 47 -21.45 30.32 -24.72
C GLU A 47 -22.21 29.13 -24.08
N ASP A 48 -21.96 28.89 -22.79
CA ASP A 48 -22.64 27.84 -22.04
C ASP A 48 -24.13 28.18 -21.89
N THR A 49 -24.99 27.16 -21.97
CA THR A 49 -26.44 27.37 -21.84
C THR A 49 -26.78 27.74 -20.39
N PRO A 50 -27.51 28.83 -20.15
CA PRO A 50 -27.85 29.25 -18.79
C PRO A 50 -28.71 28.19 -18.09
N LEU A 51 -28.31 27.81 -16.90
CA LEU A 51 -29.09 26.95 -16.02
C LEU A 51 -30.28 27.71 -15.41
N SER A 52 -31.22 26.99 -14.80
CA SER A 52 -32.30 27.64 -14.06
C SER A 52 -31.75 28.41 -12.85
N THR A 53 -32.40 29.51 -12.49
CA THR A 53 -31.99 30.35 -11.35
C THR A 53 -32.07 29.61 -10.01
N ASP A 54 -32.85 28.53 -9.94
CA ASP A 54 -33.02 27.65 -8.79
C ASP A 54 -32.21 26.34 -8.90
N PHE A 55 -31.33 26.22 -9.88
CA PHE A 55 -30.55 25.00 -10.09
C PHE A 55 -29.72 24.63 -8.86
N THR A 56 -28.93 25.58 -8.35
CA THR A 56 -28.06 25.35 -7.18
C THR A 56 -28.88 25.00 -5.94
N SER A 57 -30.04 25.64 -5.72
CA SER A 57 -30.87 25.33 -4.55
C SER A 57 -31.50 23.94 -4.65
N LYS A 58 -31.93 23.50 -5.83
CA LYS A 58 -32.41 22.14 -6.08
C LYS A 58 -31.33 21.09 -5.83
N VAL A 59 -30.12 21.32 -6.34
CA VAL A 59 -28.98 20.42 -6.13
C VAL A 59 -28.64 20.32 -4.65
N MET A 60 -28.54 21.44 -3.94
CA MET A 60 -28.23 21.44 -2.51
C MET A 60 -29.33 20.77 -1.66
N ALA A 61 -30.60 20.92 -2.05
CA ALA A 61 -31.72 20.21 -1.40
C ALA A 61 -31.61 18.69 -1.61
N SER A 62 -31.37 18.25 -2.86
CA SER A 62 -31.16 16.83 -3.18
C SER A 62 -29.99 16.23 -2.40
N LEU A 63 -28.85 16.94 -2.33
CA LEU A 63 -27.67 16.51 -1.57
C LEU A 63 -27.93 16.43 -0.06
N SER A 64 -28.82 17.26 0.47
CA SER A 64 -29.19 17.24 1.90
C SER A 64 -30.06 16.03 2.25
N ASP A 65 -30.85 15.55 1.28
CA ASP A 65 -31.70 14.36 1.42
C ASP A 65 -30.93 13.05 1.15
N GLU A 66 -29.71 13.12 0.62
CA GLU A 66 -28.87 11.95 0.38
C GLU A 66 -28.29 11.38 1.68
N VAL A 67 -28.42 10.06 1.86
CA VAL A 67 -27.75 9.34 2.94
C VAL A 67 -26.24 9.38 2.67
N THR A 68 -25.48 10.02 3.55
CA THR A 68 -24.01 10.08 3.46
C THR A 68 -23.43 8.66 3.41
N VAL A 69 -23.05 8.21 2.20
CA VAL A 69 -22.36 6.93 2.02
C VAL A 69 -20.95 7.10 2.59
N LEU A 70 -20.72 6.58 3.79
CA LEU A 70 -19.39 6.50 4.38
C LEU A 70 -18.55 5.54 3.52
N ALA A 71 -17.80 6.10 2.58
CA ALA A 71 -16.77 5.35 1.89
C ALA A 71 -15.79 4.80 2.95
N PRO A 72 -15.41 3.50 2.88
CA PRO A 72 -14.49 2.92 3.84
C PRO A 72 -13.15 3.65 3.76
N VAL A 73 -12.88 4.49 4.75
CA VAL A 73 -11.61 5.19 4.87
C VAL A 73 -10.54 4.15 5.18
N ARG A 74 -9.51 4.07 4.32
CA ARG A 74 -8.33 3.23 4.58
C ARG A 74 -7.66 3.75 5.85
N ARG A 75 -7.95 3.12 6.99
CA ARG A 75 -7.18 3.35 8.21
C ARG A 75 -5.75 2.94 7.93
N GLU A 76 -4.85 3.92 7.81
CA GLU A 76 -3.43 3.65 7.87
C GLU A 76 -3.11 3.19 9.30
N SER A 77 -3.24 1.90 9.56
CA SER A 77 -2.65 1.27 10.72
C SER A 77 -1.14 1.17 10.48
N ALA A 78 -0.46 2.30 10.37
CA ALA A 78 0.97 2.34 10.64
C ALA A 78 1.13 2.14 12.15
N GLY A 79 0.98 0.88 12.57
CA GLY A 79 1.01 0.47 13.96
C GLY A 79 2.29 0.99 14.60
N TRP A 80 2.17 1.48 15.83
CA TRP A 80 3.28 1.89 16.70
C TRP A 80 4.49 0.95 16.62
N ALA A 81 4.26 -0.35 16.38
CA ALA A 81 5.27 -1.37 16.09
C ALA A 81 6.25 -1.00 14.97
N ARG A 82 5.81 -0.39 13.87
CA ARG A 82 6.69 0.03 12.76
C ARG A 82 7.59 1.20 13.16
N LYS A 83 7.14 2.05 14.09
CA LYS A 83 7.94 3.15 14.66
C LYS A 83 8.98 2.68 15.67
N LEU A 84 8.73 1.56 16.36
CA LEU A 84 9.68 0.98 17.33
C LEU A 84 10.66 -0.04 16.72
N MET A 85 10.39 -0.54 15.52
CA MET A 85 11.25 -1.50 14.82
C MET A 85 12.72 -1.05 14.70
N PRO A 86 13.05 0.23 14.39
CA PRO A 86 14.44 0.69 14.36
C PRO A 86 15.12 0.59 15.73
N ILE A 87 14.40 0.93 16.81
CA ILE A 87 14.93 0.87 18.18
C ILE A 87 15.22 -0.59 18.56
N ALA A 88 14.29 -1.50 18.28
CA ALA A 88 14.49 -2.93 18.54
C ALA A 88 15.68 -3.49 17.74
N ALA A 89 15.83 -3.10 16.47
CA ALA A 89 16.95 -3.50 15.64
C ALA A 89 18.29 -3.00 16.18
N SER A 90 18.36 -1.76 16.66
CA SER A 90 19.58 -1.20 17.27
C SER A 90 20.00 -1.97 18.52
N VAL A 91 19.06 -2.28 19.43
CA VAL A 91 19.36 -3.01 20.67
C VAL A 91 19.88 -4.42 20.36
N MET A 92 19.26 -5.12 19.41
CA MET A 92 19.71 -6.46 18.99
C MET A 92 21.09 -6.44 18.34
N GLY A 93 21.41 -5.41 17.55
CA GLY A 93 22.74 -5.23 16.96
C GLY A 93 23.83 -5.09 18.03
N VAL A 94 23.62 -4.25 19.05
CA VAL A 94 24.57 -4.08 20.15
C VAL A 94 24.74 -5.37 20.95
N ALA A 95 23.65 -6.09 21.23
CA ALA A 95 23.70 -7.37 21.93
C ALA A 95 24.49 -8.44 21.15
N ALA A 96 24.31 -8.51 19.83
CA ALA A 96 25.04 -9.45 18.97
C ALA A 96 26.55 -9.16 18.96
N VAL A 97 26.95 -7.88 18.87
CA VAL A 97 28.37 -7.49 18.96
C VAL A 97 28.94 -7.81 20.34
N GLY A 98 28.18 -7.56 21.41
CA GLY A 98 28.58 -7.93 22.78
C GLY A 98 28.78 -9.43 22.96
N TRP A 99 27.89 -10.25 22.39
CA TRP A 99 27.99 -11.72 22.43
C TRP A 99 29.23 -12.23 21.68
N VAL A 100 29.49 -11.69 20.48
CA VAL A 100 30.70 -12.02 19.71
C VAL A 100 31.96 -11.60 20.48
N ALA A 101 31.97 -10.40 21.07
CA ALA A 101 33.10 -9.95 21.88
C ALA A 101 33.33 -10.85 23.10
N MET A 102 32.26 -11.32 23.75
CA MET A 102 32.34 -12.22 24.91
C MET A 102 32.80 -13.63 24.53
N THR A 103 32.39 -14.17 23.39
CA THR A 103 32.89 -15.48 22.90
C THR A 103 34.35 -15.41 22.48
N LEU A 104 34.79 -14.29 21.90
CA LEU A 104 36.19 -14.09 21.49
C LEU A 104 37.12 -13.72 22.65
N ASN A 105 36.64 -13.02 23.69
CA ASN A 105 37.44 -12.64 24.87
C ASN A 105 37.28 -13.57 26.08
N GLY A 106 36.19 -14.36 26.15
CA GLY A 106 35.85 -15.20 27.29
C GLY A 106 36.57 -16.55 27.35
N GLN A 107 37.43 -16.87 26.38
CA GLN A 107 38.22 -18.10 26.37
C GLN A 107 39.72 -17.79 26.28
N GLY A 108 40.26 -17.25 27.37
CA GLY A 108 41.67 -17.46 27.68
C GLY A 108 41.89 -18.94 28.00
N GLY A 109 42.25 -19.76 27.00
CA GLY A 109 42.85 -21.07 27.28
C GLY A 109 42.81 -22.17 26.22
N GLU A 110 41.88 -22.21 25.27
CA GLU A 110 41.71 -23.43 24.44
C GLU A 110 41.63 -23.27 22.92
N VAL A 111 41.73 -22.05 22.38
CA VAL A 111 41.61 -21.86 20.92
C VAL A 111 42.86 -22.31 20.13
N GLN A 112 44.00 -22.56 20.79
CA GLN A 112 45.22 -23.00 20.10
C GLN A 112 45.29 -24.51 19.80
N ARG A 113 44.30 -25.31 20.24
CA ARG A 113 44.30 -26.78 20.04
C ARG A 113 43.19 -27.31 19.12
N MET A 114 42.65 -26.50 18.20
CA MET A 114 41.75 -27.01 17.14
C MET A 114 42.15 -26.63 15.71
N ALA A 115 43.27 -25.93 15.51
CA ALA A 115 43.81 -25.62 14.18
C ALA A 115 44.46 -26.82 13.44
N SER A 116 44.31 -28.06 13.94
CA SER A 116 44.87 -29.27 13.31
C SER A 116 43.85 -30.41 13.19
N SER A 117 42.60 -30.09 12.86
CA SER A 117 41.70 -31.12 12.33
C SER A 117 40.97 -30.59 11.10
N LYS A 118 41.46 -31.01 9.93
CA LYS A 118 40.75 -30.86 8.66
C LYS A 118 39.60 -31.86 8.66
N ALA A 119 38.44 -31.46 9.17
CA ALA A 119 37.22 -32.25 9.07
C ALA A 119 36.49 -31.89 7.76
N ALA A 120 36.29 -32.90 6.91
CA ALA A 120 35.50 -32.77 5.69
C ALA A 120 34.04 -32.47 6.03
N VAL A 121 33.48 -31.46 5.39
CA VAL A 121 32.05 -31.12 5.51
C VAL A 121 31.25 -32.12 4.67
N VAL A 122 30.56 -33.04 5.33
CA VAL A 122 29.47 -33.81 4.73
C VAL A 122 28.18 -33.06 5.02
N ALA A 123 27.54 -32.52 3.97
CA ALA A 123 26.25 -31.88 4.08
C ALA A 123 25.18 -32.92 4.45
N SER A 124 24.64 -32.83 5.67
CA SER A 124 23.43 -33.57 6.06
C SER A 124 22.22 -32.69 5.80
N ALA A 125 21.43 -33.04 4.78
CA ALA A 125 20.12 -32.45 4.54
C ALA A 125 19.09 -33.17 5.42
N ALA A 126 18.58 -32.50 6.44
CA ALA A 126 17.44 -33.00 7.23
C ALA A 126 16.14 -32.90 6.40
N PRO A 127 15.25 -33.91 6.44
CA PRO A 127 13.98 -33.86 5.73
C PRO A 127 13.01 -32.94 6.47
N VAL A 128 12.49 -31.92 5.78
CA VAL A 128 11.39 -31.08 6.30
C VAL A 128 10.09 -31.86 6.13
N GLU A 129 9.48 -32.21 7.25
CA GLU A 129 8.19 -32.86 7.36
C GLU A 129 7.10 -31.98 6.70
N ARG A 130 6.44 -32.52 5.68
CA ARG A 130 5.32 -31.83 5.01
C ARG A 130 4.11 -31.88 5.92
N VAL A 131 3.78 -30.74 6.53
CA VAL A 131 2.45 -30.50 7.11
C VAL A 131 1.43 -30.61 5.96
N SER A 132 0.64 -31.69 5.98
CA SER A 132 -0.53 -31.83 5.12
C SER A 132 -1.56 -30.77 5.50
N ARG A 133 -1.58 -29.67 4.75
CA ARG A 133 -2.65 -28.67 4.86
C ARG A 133 -3.90 -29.24 4.19
N ALA A 134 -4.99 -29.18 4.95
CA ALA A 134 -6.35 -29.57 4.64
C ALA A 134 -6.75 -29.39 3.16
N SER A 135 -7.63 -30.27 2.70
CA SER A 135 -8.26 -30.29 1.37
C SER A 135 -8.75 -28.90 0.95
N VAL A 136 -7.91 -28.19 0.21
CA VAL A 136 -8.31 -27.01 -0.57
C VAL A 136 -9.34 -27.51 -1.59
N GLU A 137 -10.54 -26.95 -1.48
CA GLU A 137 -11.70 -27.12 -2.37
C GLU A 137 -11.24 -27.21 -3.83
N SER A 138 -11.80 -28.14 -4.60
CA SER A 138 -11.33 -28.43 -5.96
C SER A 138 -11.43 -27.25 -6.93
N SER A 139 -12.31 -26.28 -6.66
CA SER A 139 -12.53 -25.11 -7.51
C SER A 139 -11.34 -24.13 -7.49
N ASP A 140 -10.72 -23.90 -6.33
CA ASP A 140 -9.55 -23.02 -6.22
C ASP A 140 -8.33 -23.61 -6.94
N ARG A 141 -8.21 -24.95 -6.94
CA ARG A 141 -7.14 -25.65 -7.66
C ARG A 141 -7.26 -25.51 -9.17
N GLU A 142 -8.48 -25.62 -9.70
CA GLU A 142 -8.74 -25.47 -11.13
C GLU A 142 -8.47 -24.05 -11.61
N TYR A 143 -8.89 -23.05 -10.83
CA TYR A 143 -8.59 -21.64 -11.10
C TYR A 143 -7.08 -21.37 -11.09
N LEU A 144 -6.35 -21.85 -10.08
CA LEU A 144 -4.90 -21.65 -9.99
C LEU A 144 -4.14 -22.36 -11.11
N PHE A 145 -4.62 -23.51 -11.58
CA PHE A 145 -4.02 -24.23 -12.70
C PHE A 145 -4.19 -23.47 -14.02
N ALA A 146 -5.41 -22.96 -14.29
CA ALA A 146 -5.68 -22.12 -15.46
C ALA A 146 -4.86 -20.82 -15.43
N HIS A 147 -4.75 -20.19 -14.26
CA HIS A 147 -3.99 -18.96 -14.09
C HIS A 147 -2.48 -19.17 -14.27
N GLN A 148 -1.94 -20.30 -13.79
CA GLN A 148 -0.54 -20.66 -14.00
C GLN A 148 -0.22 -20.92 -15.47
N ALA A 149 -1.13 -21.54 -16.23
CA ALA A 149 -0.94 -21.82 -17.66
C ALA A 149 -0.92 -20.55 -18.52
N MET A 150 -1.62 -19.49 -18.10
CA MET A 150 -1.67 -18.21 -18.82
C MET A 150 -0.62 -17.19 -18.34
N ALA A 151 0.07 -17.46 -17.22
CA ALA A 151 1.12 -16.60 -16.71
C ALA A 151 2.43 -16.78 -17.51
N PRO A 152 3.05 -15.72 -18.04
CA PRO A 152 4.28 -15.82 -18.83
C PRO A 152 5.46 -16.21 -17.93
N ALA A 153 5.75 -17.51 -17.84
CA ALA A 153 6.91 -18.04 -17.13
C ALA A 153 8.17 -18.02 -18.01
N ALA A 154 8.56 -16.86 -18.53
CA ALA A 154 9.81 -16.73 -19.28
C ALA A 154 10.31 -15.29 -19.25
N GLY A 155 11.30 -15.00 -18.41
CA GLY A 155 12.01 -13.72 -18.52
C GLY A 155 12.97 -13.33 -17.40
N MET A 156 12.99 -14.01 -16.24
CA MET A 156 13.86 -13.63 -15.13
C MET A 156 14.72 -14.80 -14.62
N PRO A 157 16.06 -14.76 -14.79
CA PRO A 157 16.97 -15.72 -14.18
C PRO A 157 16.83 -15.66 -12.65
N GLY A 158 16.54 -16.81 -12.01
CA GLY A 158 16.48 -16.94 -10.54
C GLY A 158 15.08 -17.17 -9.94
N VAL A 159 14.00 -17.13 -10.73
CA VAL A 159 12.62 -17.34 -10.24
C VAL A 159 12.29 -18.81 -9.95
N ALA A 160 13.12 -19.75 -10.40
CA ALA A 160 12.90 -21.20 -10.21
C ALA A 160 12.80 -21.64 -8.74
N HIS A 161 13.27 -20.84 -7.78
CA HIS A 161 13.21 -21.18 -6.35
C HIS A 161 11.89 -20.82 -5.65
N TYR A 162 10.99 -20.06 -6.30
CA TYR A 162 9.72 -19.63 -5.68
C TYR A 162 8.47 -20.08 -6.45
N VAL A 163 8.62 -20.77 -7.58
CA VAL A 163 7.46 -21.30 -8.32
C VAL A 163 6.95 -22.54 -7.60
N ARG A 164 5.80 -22.40 -6.93
CA ARG A 164 5.02 -23.53 -6.44
C ARG A 164 4.17 -24.05 -7.61
N THR A 165 4.61 -25.13 -8.25
CA THR A 165 3.84 -25.78 -9.31
C THR A 165 2.64 -26.49 -8.72
N VAL A 166 1.47 -26.32 -9.34
CA VAL A 166 0.26 -27.10 -9.02
C VAL A 166 0.06 -28.12 -10.12
N SER A 167 -0.03 -29.41 -9.76
CA SER A 167 -0.30 -30.50 -10.70
C SER A 167 -1.70 -31.08 -10.47
N ASP A 168 -2.40 -31.42 -11.56
CA ASP A 168 -3.63 -32.18 -11.48
C ASP A 168 -3.30 -33.66 -11.25
N THR A 169 -4.01 -34.29 -10.32
CA THR A 169 -3.84 -35.71 -9.95
C THR A 169 -5.00 -36.58 -10.39
N ARG A 170 -6.03 -36.01 -11.03
CA ARG A 170 -7.22 -36.77 -11.47
C ARG A 170 -6.94 -37.78 -12.59
N VAL A 171 -5.87 -37.61 -13.36
CA VAL A 171 -5.53 -38.50 -14.49
C VAL A 171 -4.77 -39.77 -14.06
N ALA A 172 -4.25 -39.84 -12.84
CA ALA A 172 -3.44 -40.99 -12.39
C ALA A 172 -4.28 -42.18 -11.85
N ALA A 173 -5.61 -42.07 -11.81
CA ALA A 173 -6.49 -43.09 -11.23
C ALA A 173 -7.34 -43.87 -12.25
N GLU A 174 -7.23 -43.60 -13.56
CA GLU A 174 -7.97 -44.30 -14.62
C GLU A 174 -7.06 -45.04 -15.63
N ARG A 175 -6.04 -45.74 -15.14
CA ARG A 175 -5.37 -46.81 -15.91
C ARG A 175 -5.13 -48.05 -15.09
#